data_AF-A0A8K0K076-F1
#
_entry.id   AF-A0A8K0K076-F1
#
_cell.length_a   1.000
_cell.length_b   1.000
_cell.length_c   1.000
_cell.angle_alpha   90.00
_cell.angle_beta   90.00
_cell.angle_gamma   90.00
#
_symmetry.space_group_name_H-M   'P 1'
#
loop_
_entity.id
_entity.type
_entity.pdbx_description
1 polymer ?
#
loop_
_entity_poly.entity_id
_entity_poly.type
_entity_poly.pdbx_seq_one_letter_code
_entity_poly.pdbx_strand_id
1 'polypeptide(L)'
;MEAPGSKHGKRKRNKSFIQTAKKYGKQGRFGRGSHVTEDVYQYFVRVLEMSRQEFGTIEDKEVFVSNVFGETVGEEINLSCNQLVSRAIEKFLPCASADVIERFTEAFSKNLRPIFGDPFASHVLQKLLLVVAQKTKETLSEEQESDDPKEKNDWVVQIARFGLNNIEDFAWDTYANHVLRTALLCLSGGEESENVKEGKDGTLNVKYTEIIIRKGNVPETYTELLREYEQSLASWPQIADLAFEGLTSGLLQSLVIALKRAGETESCDHFIKILIEKCFKKYAEDGSLFESDYAMHFMDSCLATASPDLIETIYRSCLKDKLKKLVTHSKANFTVQRLFDFCPDKELMAECLDEVIETEDAMEKIFKSGYFGVFSSMAKACKRLGHKQGVFLLKGKQKPNESNRYIVNLHGSLVIQAMLHFNKPIKVVNSLLDMNPQELQVLFCDPKGSRILDAYMESVFVGAKSRERMIKKLGGMFVELAVSKHGSRSLEAAWAAVAIKQRHGIACELSSRDGQLTASPYGRIISSKIALPLFRQSLEEWLQFQSGQEKKRDLFADIIGSGTPSDSTEVPVKE
;
A
#
# COMPACT_ATOMS: atom_id res chain seq x y z
N MET A 1 10.06 -52.51 2.38
CA MET A 1 9.20 -51.99 1.30
C MET A 1 9.19 -50.48 1.44
N GLU A 2 10.09 -49.83 0.71
CA GLU A 2 10.31 -48.38 0.73
C GLU A 2 9.29 -47.67 -0.18
N ALA A 3 8.77 -46.54 0.28
CA ALA A 3 7.82 -45.70 -0.43
C ALA A 3 8.49 -44.98 -1.62
N PRO A 4 7.78 -44.75 -2.74
CA PRO A 4 8.39 -44.24 -3.96
C PRO A 4 8.71 -42.75 -3.85
N GLY A 5 9.97 -42.41 -4.15
CA GLY A 5 10.51 -41.06 -4.09
C GLY A 5 9.87 -40.09 -5.10
N SER A 6 9.41 -38.94 -4.59
CA SER A 6 8.93 -37.85 -5.43
C SER A 6 10.07 -37.25 -6.25
N LYS A 7 10.02 -37.38 -7.58
CA LYS A 7 10.91 -36.65 -8.48
C LYS A 7 10.46 -35.20 -8.54
N HIS A 8 11.08 -34.34 -7.73
CA HIS A 8 10.99 -32.90 -7.90
C HIS A 8 11.64 -32.52 -9.24
N GLY A 9 10.82 -32.38 -10.29
CA GLY A 9 11.24 -31.82 -11.55
C GLY A 9 11.74 -30.39 -11.34
N LYS A 10 13.04 -30.14 -11.54
CA LYS A 10 13.60 -28.79 -11.60
C LYS A 10 12.90 -28.02 -12.71
N ARG A 11 11.93 -27.18 -12.35
CA ARG A 11 11.21 -26.28 -13.25
C ARG A 11 12.23 -25.38 -13.95
N LYS A 12 12.34 -25.47 -15.28
CA LYS A 12 13.27 -24.65 -16.09
C LYS A 12 13.02 -23.18 -15.78
N ARG A 13 14.07 -22.47 -15.38
CA ARG A 13 14.06 -21.03 -15.11
C ARG A 13 13.67 -20.30 -16.40
N ASN A 14 12.56 -19.54 -16.40
CA ASN A 14 12.11 -18.77 -17.56
C ASN A 14 13.24 -17.82 -18.02
N LYS A 15 13.48 -17.76 -19.33
CA LYS A 15 14.48 -16.85 -19.92
C LYS A 15 14.04 -15.41 -19.73
N SER A 16 14.97 -14.51 -19.44
CA SER A 16 14.63 -13.08 -19.29
C SER A 16 14.21 -12.49 -20.64
N PHE A 17 13.32 -11.49 -20.63
CA PHE A 17 12.83 -10.81 -21.85
C PHE A 17 13.95 -10.47 -22.85
N ILE A 18 15.06 -9.90 -22.37
CA ILE A 18 16.20 -9.50 -23.21
C ILE A 18 16.91 -10.70 -23.86
N GLN A 19 17.01 -11.83 -23.15
CA GLN A 19 17.58 -13.06 -23.72
C GLN A 19 16.70 -13.60 -24.86
N THR A 20 15.39 -13.42 -24.74
CA THR A 20 14.42 -13.75 -25.78
C THR A 20 14.53 -12.79 -26.96
N ALA A 21 14.63 -11.48 -26.72
CA ALA A 21 14.84 -10.48 -27.76
C ALA A 21 16.12 -10.73 -28.58
N LYS A 22 17.25 -10.98 -27.91
CA LYS A 22 18.50 -11.39 -28.58
C LYS A 22 18.35 -12.62 -29.46
N LYS A 23 17.63 -13.63 -28.98
CA LYS A 23 17.36 -14.84 -29.75
C LYS A 23 16.56 -14.51 -31.00
N TYR A 24 15.54 -13.66 -30.90
CA TYR A 24 14.71 -13.28 -32.03
C TYR A 24 15.46 -12.41 -33.05
N GLY A 25 16.30 -11.47 -32.60
CA GLY A 25 17.17 -10.70 -33.50
C GLY A 25 18.05 -11.60 -34.36
N LYS A 26 18.69 -12.63 -33.77
CA LYS A 26 19.48 -13.64 -34.51
C LYS A 26 18.66 -14.48 -35.51
N GLN A 27 17.33 -14.49 -35.38
CA GLN A 27 16.41 -15.21 -36.25
C GLN A 27 15.75 -14.28 -37.29
N GLY A 28 16.21 -13.03 -37.42
CA GLY A 28 15.60 -12.03 -38.30
C GLY A 28 14.20 -11.60 -37.86
N ARG A 29 13.87 -11.73 -36.56
CA ARG A 29 12.57 -11.36 -35.99
C ARG A 29 12.73 -10.13 -35.09
N PHE A 30 12.31 -8.97 -35.59
CA PHE A 30 12.58 -7.67 -34.97
C PHE A 30 11.42 -7.13 -34.11
N GLY A 31 10.75 -8.02 -33.38
CA GLY A 31 9.58 -7.67 -32.57
C GLY A 31 8.26 -7.74 -33.34
N ARG A 32 7.16 -7.46 -32.63
CA ARG A 32 5.81 -7.32 -33.18
C ARG A 32 5.45 -5.85 -33.35
N GLY A 33 4.41 -5.58 -34.13
CA GLY A 33 3.90 -4.22 -34.40
C GLY A 33 4.61 -3.61 -35.59
N SER A 34 4.96 -2.33 -35.48
CA SER A 34 5.67 -1.61 -36.53
C SER A 34 7.00 -2.25 -36.93
N HIS A 35 7.31 -2.16 -38.21
CA HIS A 35 8.59 -2.63 -38.75
C HIS A 35 9.73 -1.74 -38.25
N VAL A 36 10.83 -2.39 -37.84
CA VAL A 36 12.09 -1.75 -37.49
C VAL A 36 13.23 -2.48 -38.21
N THR A 37 14.25 -1.74 -38.61
CA THR A 37 15.44 -2.32 -39.25
C THR A 37 16.22 -3.17 -38.26
N GLU A 38 17.06 -4.08 -38.78
CA GLU A 38 17.93 -4.90 -37.94
C GLU A 38 18.84 -4.03 -37.06
N ASP A 39 19.42 -2.98 -37.62
CA ASP A 39 20.34 -2.09 -36.89
C ASP A 39 19.65 -1.40 -35.71
N VAL A 40 18.46 -0.85 -35.93
CA VAL A 40 17.64 -0.22 -34.89
C VAL A 40 17.26 -1.26 -33.82
N TYR A 41 16.83 -2.45 -34.23
CA TYR A 41 16.50 -3.51 -33.28
C TYR A 41 17.70 -3.90 -32.41
N GLN A 42 18.86 -4.14 -33.02
CA GLN A 42 20.08 -4.52 -32.30
C GLN A 42 20.58 -3.38 -31.40
N TYR A 43 20.41 -2.12 -31.81
CA TYR A 43 20.68 -0.97 -30.97
C TYR A 43 19.82 -0.99 -29.69
N PHE A 44 18.49 -1.10 -29.83
CA PHE A 44 17.59 -1.11 -28.66
C PHE A 44 17.73 -2.35 -27.78
N VAL A 45 18.17 -3.49 -28.33
CA VAL A 45 18.59 -4.66 -27.53
C VAL A 45 19.79 -4.30 -26.63
N ARG A 46 20.81 -3.63 -27.19
CA ARG A 46 21.99 -3.20 -26.41
C ARG A 46 21.62 -2.15 -25.36
N VAL A 47 20.77 -1.19 -25.71
CA VAL A 47 20.23 -0.17 -24.78
C VAL A 47 19.59 -0.83 -23.56
N LEU A 48 18.68 -1.78 -23.77
CA LEU A 48 18.03 -2.49 -22.67
C LEU A 48 18.99 -3.34 -21.84
N GLU A 49 20.09 -3.84 -22.42
CA GLU A 49 21.13 -4.55 -21.66
C GLU A 49 21.96 -3.65 -20.79
N MET A 50 22.44 -2.53 -21.34
CA MET A 50 23.22 -1.54 -20.60
C MET A 50 22.41 -0.99 -19.43
N SER A 51 21.10 -0.84 -19.61
CA SER A 51 20.16 -0.40 -18.57
C SER A 51 20.04 -1.30 -17.33
N ARG A 52 20.67 -2.48 -17.33
CA ARG A 52 20.75 -3.38 -16.17
C ARG A 52 21.99 -3.12 -15.31
N GLN A 53 22.93 -2.35 -15.83
CA GLN A 53 24.13 -1.94 -15.12
C GLN A 53 23.86 -0.60 -14.43
N GLU A 54 24.52 -0.36 -13.30
CA GLU A 54 24.48 0.96 -12.67
C GLU A 54 25.33 1.93 -13.50
N PHE A 55 24.79 3.12 -13.73
CA PHE A 55 25.53 4.21 -14.36
C PHE A 55 26.54 4.77 -13.34
N GLY A 56 27.72 5.14 -13.81
CA GLY A 56 28.78 5.69 -12.96
C GLY A 56 28.38 7.04 -12.36
N THR A 57 27.83 7.93 -13.19
CA THR A 57 27.31 9.24 -12.76
C THR A 57 25.92 9.54 -13.33
N ILE A 58 25.32 10.64 -12.88
CA ILE A 58 24.03 11.13 -13.40
C ILE A 58 24.21 11.64 -14.84
N GLU A 59 25.32 12.34 -15.11
CA GLU A 59 25.66 12.87 -16.43
C GLU A 59 25.83 11.74 -17.45
N ASP A 60 26.48 10.62 -17.06
CA ASP A 60 26.60 9.44 -17.93
C ASP A 60 25.23 8.89 -18.33
N LYS A 61 24.28 8.90 -17.39
CA LYS A 61 22.90 8.46 -17.63
C LYS A 61 22.16 9.45 -18.54
N GLU A 62 22.34 10.74 -18.37
CA GLU A 62 21.73 11.77 -19.23
C GLU A 62 22.22 11.67 -20.67
N VAL A 63 23.54 11.54 -20.88
CA VAL A 63 24.14 11.32 -22.21
C VAL A 63 23.60 10.04 -22.84
N PHE A 64 23.52 8.96 -22.06
CA PHE A 64 22.95 7.70 -22.52
C PHE A 64 21.49 7.86 -22.97
N VAL A 65 20.65 8.54 -22.18
CA VAL A 65 19.24 8.77 -22.50
C VAL A 65 19.09 9.69 -23.72
N SER A 66 19.92 10.73 -23.84
CA SER A 66 19.95 11.61 -25.01
C SER A 66 20.21 10.82 -26.30
N ASN A 67 21.19 9.93 -26.30
CA ASN A 67 21.49 9.07 -27.45
C ASN A 67 20.34 8.10 -27.77
N VAL A 68 19.66 7.57 -26.75
CA VAL A 68 18.49 6.69 -26.95
C VAL A 68 17.38 7.42 -27.69
N PHE A 69 17.07 8.65 -27.29
CA PHE A 69 16.01 9.45 -27.92
C PHE A 69 16.45 10.15 -29.21
N GLY A 70 17.75 10.28 -29.46
CA GLY A 70 18.30 10.71 -30.75
C GLY A 70 17.94 9.74 -31.88
N GLU A 71 17.94 8.43 -31.59
CA GLU A 71 17.54 7.38 -32.54
C GLU A 71 16.03 7.35 -32.84
N THR A 72 15.21 8.14 -32.12
CA THR A 72 13.75 8.20 -32.35
C THR A 72 13.28 9.41 -33.14
N VAL A 73 14.20 10.30 -33.54
CA VAL A 73 13.86 11.56 -34.23
C VAL A 73 13.18 11.26 -35.56
N GLY A 74 11.94 11.74 -35.73
CA GLY A 74 11.12 11.56 -36.93
C GLY A 74 10.39 10.20 -37.00
N GLU A 75 10.65 9.31 -36.04
CA GLU A 75 10.09 7.95 -35.98
C GLU A 75 9.39 7.68 -34.64
N GLU A 76 8.93 8.73 -33.94
CA GLU A 76 8.42 8.65 -32.56
C GLU A 76 7.24 7.68 -32.45
N ILE A 77 6.28 7.77 -33.38
CA ILE A 77 5.10 6.88 -33.40
C ILE A 77 5.49 5.48 -33.87
N ASN A 78 6.23 5.38 -34.97
CA ASN A 78 6.58 4.10 -35.57
C ASN A 78 7.38 3.22 -34.59
N LEU A 79 8.35 3.79 -33.89
CA LEU A 79 9.14 3.07 -32.88
C LEU A 79 8.34 2.78 -31.61
N SER A 80 7.39 3.65 -31.23
CA SER A 80 6.49 3.38 -30.09
C SER A 80 5.54 2.22 -30.37
N CYS A 81 5.18 1.97 -31.62
CA CYS A 81 4.37 0.82 -32.06
C CYS A 81 5.18 -0.49 -32.19
N ASN A 82 6.46 -0.55 -31.79
CA ASN A 82 7.25 -1.77 -31.83
C ASN A 82 7.47 -2.39 -30.43
N GLN A 83 7.23 -3.69 -30.31
CA GLN A 83 7.31 -4.44 -29.04
C GLN A 83 8.59 -4.25 -28.22
N LEU A 84 9.76 -4.18 -28.86
CA LEU A 84 11.03 -4.04 -28.16
C LEU A 84 11.29 -2.57 -27.82
N VAL A 85 11.09 -1.70 -28.81
CA VAL A 85 11.49 -0.30 -28.75
C VAL A 85 10.57 0.48 -27.82
N SER A 86 9.27 0.21 -27.80
CA SER A 86 8.31 0.81 -26.86
C SER A 86 8.77 0.67 -25.41
N ARG A 87 9.23 -0.52 -25.03
CA ARG A 87 9.72 -0.81 -23.67
C ARG A 87 10.98 -0.02 -23.31
N ALA A 88 11.84 0.23 -24.29
CA ALA A 88 13.01 1.07 -24.08
C ALA A 88 12.59 2.53 -23.89
N ILE A 89 11.70 3.03 -24.75
CA ILE A 89 11.12 4.37 -24.65
C ILE A 89 10.47 4.56 -23.27
N GLU A 90 9.56 3.68 -22.87
CA GLU A 90 8.88 3.73 -21.56
C GLU A 90 9.86 3.75 -20.38
N LYS A 91 10.96 3.00 -20.47
CA LYS A 91 11.96 2.91 -19.39
C LYS A 91 12.72 4.22 -19.21
N PHE A 92 13.00 4.93 -20.31
CA PHE A 92 13.85 6.13 -20.29
C PHE A 92 13.09 7.44 -20.35
N LEU A 93 11.80 7.42 -20.68
CA LEU A 93 10.96 8.62 -20.75
C LEU A 93 10.95 9.45 -19.45
N PRO A 94 10.97 8.86 -18.23
CA PRO A 94 11.08 9.64 -16.99
C PRO A 94 12.38 10.43 -16.85
N CYS A 95 13.41 10.10 -17.62
CA CYS A 95 14.71 10.79 -17.62
C CYS A 95 14.92 11.63 -18.89
N ALA A 96 13.91 11.77 -19.74
CA ALA A 96 14.01 12.50 -21.00
C ALA A 96 14.10 14.03 -20.76
N SER A 97 14.81 14.72 -21.67
CA SER A 97 14.88 16.18 -21.68
C SER A 97 13.52 16.79 -22.05
N ALA A 98 13.34 18.09 -21.78
CA ALA A 98 12.13 18.82 -22.14
C ALA A 98 11.83 18.73 -23.65
N ASP A 99 12.85 18.93 -24.49
CA ASP A 99 12.71 18.88 -25.96
C ASP A 99 12.25 17.50 -26.47
N VAL A 100 12.70 16.42 -25.84
CA VAL A 100 12.24 15.06 -26.17
C VAL A 100 10.77 14.90 -25.80
N ILE A 101 10.37 15.37 -24.62
CA ILE A 101 8.98 15.30 -24.18
C ILE A 101 8.09 16.11 -25.13
N GLU A 102 8.47 17.34 -25.46
CA GLU A 102 7.73 18.20 -26.40
C GLU A 102 7.54 17.49 -27.75
N ARG A 103 8.63 16.99 -28.35
CA ARG A 103 8.58 16.24 -29.62
C ARG A 103 7.66 15.02 -29.56
N PHE A 104 7.69 14.25 -28.48
CA PHE A 104 6.79 13.11 -28.29
C PHE A 104 5.34 13.56 -28.11
N THR A 105 5.08 14.61 -27.32
CA THR A 105 3.71 15.13 -27.15
C THR A 105 3.13 15.63 -28.47
N GLU A 106 3.91 16.36 -29.28
CA GLU A 106 3.51 16.81 -30.61
C GLU A 106 3.24 15.64 -31.57
N ALA A 107 4.12 14.64 -31.59
CA ALA A 107 3.95 13.47 -32.44
C ALA A 107 2.69 12.68 -32.09
N PHE A 108 2.43 12.44 -30.80
CA PHE A 108 1.26 11.71 -30.32
C PHE A 108 -0.04 12.48 -30.54
N SER A 109 -0.03 13.82 -30.42
CA SER A 109 -1.24 14.64 -30.62
C SER A 109 -1.76 14.65 -32.06
N LYS A 110 -0.98 14.24 -33.06
CA LYS A 110 -1.40 14.25 -34.49
C LYS A 110 -2.51 13.25 -34.79
N ASN A 111 -2.49 12.06 -34.19
CA ASN A 111 -3.48 11.02 -34.45
C ASN A 111 -3.63 10.06 -33.26
N LEU A 112 -4.47 10.43 -32.29
CA LEU A 112 -4.61 9.70 -31.03
C LEU A 112 -5.36 8.37 -31.16
N ARG A 113 -6.33 8.25 -32.09
CA ARG A 113 -7.24 7.08 -32.15
C ARG A 113 -6.47 5.74 -32.32
N PRO A 114 -5.51 5.59 -33.26
CA PRO A 114 -4.75 4.36 -33.39
C PRO A 114 -3.81 4.10 -32.21
N ILE A 115 -3.30 5.15 -31.57
CA ILE A 115 -2.35 5.06 -30.47
C ILE A 115 -3.01 4.48 -29.21
N PHE A 116 -4.23 4.94 -28.89
CA PHE A 116 -4.98 4.45 -27.72
C PHE A 116 -5.17 2.93 -27.75
N GLY A 117 -5.46 2.36 -28.92
CA GLY A 117 -5.69 0.92 -29.10
C GLY A 117 -4.45 0.11 -29.49
N ASP A 118 -3.28 0.74 -29.63
CA ASP A 118 -2.06 0.02 -30.04
C ASP A 118 -1.48 -0.81 -28.88
N PRO A 119 -1.10 -2.09 -29.09
CA PRO A 119 -0.54 -2.94 -28.04
C PRO A 119 0.77 -2.48 -27.40
N PHE A 120 1.45 -1.49 -27.98
CA PHE A 120 2.76 -1.02 -27.56
C PHE A 120 2.76 0.50 -27.33
N ALA A 121 2.25 1.28 -28.28
CA ALA A 121 2.23 2.73 -28.20
C ALA A 121 1.27 3.26 -27.13
N SER A 122 0.22 2.51 -26.76
CA SER A 122 -0.64 2.85 -25.62
C SER A 122 0.11 2.86 -24.29
N HIS A 123 1.13 2.01 -24.12
CA HIS A 123 1.98 2.00 -22.94
C HIS A 123 2.95 3.18 -22.92
N VAL A 124 3.51 3.54 -24.08
CA VAL A 124 4.30 4.77 -24.23
C VAL A 124 3.45 6.00 -23.92
N LEU A 125 2.21 6.06 -24.42
CA LEU A 125 1.27 7.14 -24.13
C LEU A 125 0.96 7.26 -22.63
N GLN A 126 0.69 6.13 -21.95
CA GLN A 126 0.50 6.12 -20.50
C GLN A 126 1.72 6.68 -19.75
N LYS A 127 2.93 6.24 -20.12
CA LYS A 127 4.17 6.74 -19.51
C LYS A 127 4.37 8.23 -19.77
N LEU A 128 4.10 8.69 -20.99
CA LEU A 128 4.24 10.09 -21.37
C LEU A 128 3.26 10.96 -20.57
N LEU A 129 2.02 10.50 -20.40
CA LEU A 129 1.00 11.17 -19.60
C LEU A 129 1.43 11.37 -18.14
N LEU A 130 2.00 10.34 -17.52
CA LEU A 130 2.53 10.43 -16.16
C LEU A 130 3.70 11.42 -16.06
N VAL A 131 4.64 11.38 -17.00
CA VAL A 131 5.80 12.28 -17.02
C VAL A 131 5.37 13.73 -17.19
N VAL A 132 4.45 14.00 -18.13
CA VAL A 132 3.93 15.36 -18.36
C VAL A 132 3.17 15.85 -17.13
N ALA A 133 2.27 15.03 -16.56
CA ALA A 133 1.50 15.41 -15.37
C ALA A 133 2.40 15.72 -14.17
N GLN A 134 3.47 14.94 -13.95
CA GLN A 134 4.44 15.18 -12.88
C GLN A 134 5.16 16.53 -13.08
N LYS A 135 5.62 16.83 -14.31
CA LYS A 135 6.31 18.10 -14.60
C LYS A 135 5.39 19.32 -14.47
N THR A 136 4.12 19.19 -14.84
CA THR A 136 3.11 20.24 -14.61
C THR A 136 2.97 20.53 -13.11
N LYS A 137 2.93 19.49 -12.27
CA LYS A 137 2.84 19.62 -10.81
C LYS A 137 4.08 20.28 -10.19
N GLU A 138 5.28 19.94 -10.66
CA GLU A 138 6.53 20.57 -10.22
C GLU A 138 6.51 22.08 -10.51
N THR A 139 6.10 22.46 -11.72
CA THR A 139 5.97 23.87 -12.14
C THR A 139 4.98 24.65 -11.24
N LEU A 140 3.81 24.08 -10.97
CA LEU A 140 2.80 24.68 -10.09
C LEU A 140 3.25 24.81 -8.62
N SER A 141 4.22 24.01 -8.18
CA SER A 141 4.76 24.09 -6.83
C SER A 141 5.87 25.14 -6.67
N GLU A 142 6.53 25.52 -7.77
CA GLU A 142 7.62 26.51 -7.81
C GLU A 142 7.09 27.93 -8.09
N GLU A 143 5.99 28.08 -8.82
CA GLU A 143 5.36 29.36 -9.12
C GLU A 143 4.42 29.82 -7.98
N GLN A 144 4.98 30.39 -6.92
CA GLN A 144 4.22 31.22 -5.96
C GLN A 144 4.18 32.71 -6.31
N GLU A 145 4.83 33.20 -7.37
CA GLU A 145 4.83 34.62 -7.74
C GLU A 145 5.02 34.85 -9.26
N SER A 146 4.01 34.61 -10.10
CA SER A 146 3.91 35.36 -11.38
C SER A 146 2.48 35.37 -11.93
N ASP A 147 2.01 36.58 -12.24
CA ASP A 147 0.63 36.96 -12.56
C ASP A 147 0.33 36.91 -14.08
N ASP A 148 0.73 35.84 -14.77
CA ASP A 148 0.37 35.63 -16.20
C ASP A 148 0.15 34.12 -16.49
N PRO A 149 -1.05 33.57 -16.26
CA PRO A 149 -1.38 32.22 -16.67
C PRO A 149 -1.66 32.22 -18.17
N LYS A 150 -0.61 32.31 -19.00
CA LYS A 150 -0.77 31.90 -20.39
C LYS A 150 -1.20 30.45 -20.38
N GLU A 151 -2.40 30.19 -20.88
CA GLU A 151 -2.93 28.87 -21.25
C GLU A 151 -1.89 28.11 -22.08
N LYS A 152 -0.92 27.49 -21.42
CA LYS A 152 -0.11 26.44 -22.02
C LYS A 152 -1.07 25.29 -22.23
N ASN A 153 -1.35 25.01 -23.50
CA ASN A 153 -2.11 23.87 -24.01
C ASN A 153 -1.84 22.64 -23.13
N ASP A 154 -2.73 22.35 -22.18
CA ASP A 154 -2.52 21.31 -21.21
C ASP A 154 -2.70 19.97 -21.90
N TRP A 155 -1.58 19.36 -22.27
CA TRP A 155 -1.55 18.11 -23.01
C TRP A 155 -2.26 16.97 -22.25
N VAL A 156 -2.24 16.98 -20.91
CA VAL A 156 -2.96 15.98 -20.10
C VAL A 156 -4.47 16.14 -20.31
N VAL A 157 -4.98 17.37 -20.28
CA VAL A 157 -6.39 17.68 -20.57
C VAL A 157 -6.75 17.27 -21.99
N GLN A 158 -5.88 17.53 -22.98
CA GLN A 158 -6.10 17.13 -24.37
C GLN A 158 -6.30 15.61 -24.50
N ILE A 159 -5.38 14.82 -23.94
CA ILE A 159 -5.44 13.34 -24.00
C ILE A 159 -6.64 12.81 -23.24
N ALA A 160 -6.90 13.31 -22.03
CA ALA A 160 -8.03 12.89 -21.22
C ALA A 160 -9.37 13.23 -21.90
N ARG A 161 -9.52 14.44 -22.46
CA ARG A 161 -10.74 14.84 -23.17
C ARG A 161 -10.96 14.01 -24.43
N PHE A 162 -9.89 13.67 -25.15
CA PHE A 162 -9.99 12.73 -26.26
C PHE A 162 -10.46 11.35 -25.79
N GLY A 163 -9.92 10.85 -24.68
CA GLY A 163 -10.36 9.60 -24.06
C GLY A 163 -11.85 9.61 -23.69
N LEU A 164 -12.32 10.68 -23.04
CA LEU A 164 -13.72 10.86 -22.64
C LEU A 164 -14.67 10.85 -23.85
N ASN A 165 -14.34 11.60 -24.91
CA ASN A 165 -15.16 11.67 -26.12
C ASN A 165 -15.29 10.33 -26.86
N ASN A 166 -14.45 9.36 -26.54
CA ASN A 166 -14.40 8.03 -27.15
C ASN A 166 -14.65 6.92 -26.12
N ILE A 167 -15.17 7.26 -24.93
CA ILE A 167 -15.29 6.35 -23.80
C ILE A 167 -16.19 5.13 -24.10
N GLU A 168 -17.17 5.29 -24.99
CA GLU A 168 -18.08 4.22 -25.40
C GLU A 168 -17.33 3.00 -25.97
N ASP A 169 -16.30 3.25 -26.77
CA ASP A 169 -15.45 2.20 -27.32
C ASP A 169 -14.28 1.85 -26.38
N PHE A 170 -13.64 2.89 -25.82
CA PHE A 170 -12.40 2.76 -25.08
C PHE A 170 -12.58 2.08 -23.71
N ALA A 171 -13.77 2.12 -23.13
CA ALA A 171 -14.06 1.38 -21.90
C ALA A 171 -13.89 -0.14 -22.07
N TRP A 172 -14.10 -0.67 -23.28
CA TRP A 172 -14.05 -2.10 -23.59
C TRP A 172 -12.76 -2.55 -24.27
N ASP A 173 -11.96 -1.62 -24.79
CA ASP A 173 -10.69 -1.94 -25.41
C ASP A 173 -9.60 -2.23 -24.37
N THR A 174 -8.83 -3.30 -24.58
CA THR A 174 -7.81 -3.76 -23.62
C THR A 174 -6.72 -2.72 -23.38
N TYR A 175 -6.36 -1.91 -24.38
CA TYR A 175 -5.27 -0.94 -24.30
C TYR A 175 -5.79 0.46 -23.97
N ALA A 176 -6.84 0.90 -24.67
CA ALA A 176 -7.40 2.24 -24.49
C ALA A 176 -7.97 2.43 -23.08
N ASN A 177 -8.57 1.39 -22.49
CA ASN A 177 -9.05 1.42 -21.10
C ASN A 177 -7.91 1.76 -20.12
N HIS A 178 -6.73 1.19 -20.30
CA HIS A 178 -5.57 1.49 -19.44
C HIS A 178 -5.07 2.94 -19.64
N VAL A 179 -5.17 3.49 -20.85
CA VAL A 179 -4.91 4.91 -21.09
C VAL A 179 -5.92 5.79 -20.36
N LEU A 180 -7.22 5.48 -20.42
CA LEU A 180 -8.27 6.21 -19.67
C LEU A 180 -7.99 6.20 -18.15
N ARG A 181 -7.64 5.04 -17.60
CA ARG A 181 -7.32 4.90 -16.17
C ARG A 181 -6.09 5.72 -15.77
N THR A 182 -5.08 5.77 -16.63
CA THR A 182 -3.89 6.59 -16.42
C THR A 182 -4.22 8.08 -16.52
N ALA A 183 -5.12 8.47 -17.43
CA ALA A 183 -5.61 9.84 -17.52
C ALA A 183 -6.34 10.26 -16.24
N LEU A 184 -7.25 9.43 -15.71
CA LEU A 184 -7.92 9.68 -14.42
C LEU A 184 -6.93 9.78 -13.25
N LEU A 185 -5.88 8.97 -13.25
CA LEU A 185 -4.80 9.05 -12.25
C LEU A 185 -4.08 10.41 -12.33
N CYS A 186 -3.72 10.85 -13.53
CA CYS A 186 -3.05 12.15 -13.76
C CYS A 186 -3.96 13.33 -13.39
N LEU A 187 -5.23 13.28 -13.81
CA LEU A 187 -6.24 14.31 -13.48
C LEU A 187 -6.48 14.43 -11.97
N SER A 188 -6.25 13.37 -11.20
CA SER A 188 -6.34 13.41 -9.74
C SER A 188 -5.01 13.72 -9.05
N GLY A 189 -3.92 13.94 -9.79
CA GLY A 189 -2.60 14.25 -9.23
C GLY A 189 -1.90 13.06 -8.57
N GLY A 190 -2.31 11.83 -8.91
CA GLY A 190 -1.69 10.60 -8.42
C GLY A 190 -0.48 10.15 -9.25
N GLU A 191 0.31 9.23 -8.69
CA GLU A 191 1.57 8.76 -9.26
C GLU A 191 1.59 7.23 -9.39
N GLU A 192 2.37 6.69 -10.35
CA GLU A 192 2.41 5.25 -10.69
C GLU A 192 2.91 4.36 -9.53
N SER A 193 3.68 4.92 -8.59
CA SER A 193 4.28 4.17 -7.48
C SER A 193 3.28 3.70 -6.42
N GLU A 194 2.04 4.19 -6.46
CA GLU A 194 1.11 4.02 -5.34
C GLU A 194 0.54 2.60 -5.20
N ASN A 195 0.69 1.71 -6.20
CA ASN A 195 0.07 0.37 -6.17
C ASN A 195 0.87 -0.80 -6.76
N VAL A 196 2.16 -0.62 -7.08
CA VAL A 196 2.91 -1.59 -7.88
C VAL A 196 4.14 -2.13 -7.15
N LYS A 197 4.24 -3.46 -7.07
CA LYS A 197 5.54 -4.14 -6.91
C LYS A 197 5.83 -4.95 -8.16
N GLU A 198 7.10 -4.91 -8.59
CA GLU A 198 7.60 -5.82 -9.62
C GLU A 198 7.43 -7.28 -9.15
N GLY A 199 6.66 -8.05 -9.91
CA GLY A 199 6.60 -9.49 -9.79
C GLY A 199 7.94 -10.13 -10.12
N LYS A 200 8.17 -11.37 -9.66
CA LYS A 200 9.42 -12.12 -9.88
C LYS A 200 9.74 -12.39 -11.37
N ASP A 201 8.79 -12.14 -12.26
CA ASP A 201 8.85 -12.28 -13.72
C ASP A 201 8.81 -10.94 -14.47
N GLY A 202 8.82 -9.80 -13.75
CA GLY A 202 8.68 -8.47 -14.34
C GLY A 202 7.24 -8.10 -14.72
N THR A 203 6.24 -8.88 -14.31
CA THR A 203 4.83 -8.43 -14.37
C THR A 203 4.54 -7.48 -13.21
N LEU A 204 3.85 -6.38 -13.50
CA LEU A 204 3.35 -5.45 -12.49
C LEU A 204 2.17 -6.13 -11.78
N ASN A 205 2.35 -6.52 -10.51
CA ASN A 205 1.23 -7.04 -9.72
C ASN A 205 0.61 -5.86 -8.96
N VAL A 206 -0.60 -5.45 -9.38
CA VAL A 206 -1.43 -4.52 -8.61
C VAL A 206 -1.92 -5.26 -7.37
N LYS A 207 -1.49 -4.80 -6.20
CA LYS A 207 -1.99 -5.35 -4.94
C LYS A 207 -3.27 -4.61 -4.57
N TYR A 208 -4.43 -5.18 -4.92
CA TYR A 208 -5.76 -4.69 -4.53
C TYR A 208 -6.01 -4.61 -3.01
N THR A 209 -5.03 -4.99 -2.17
CA THR A 209 -5.21 -5.13 -0.72
C THR A 209 -5.12 -3.82 0.07
N GLU A 210 -4.55 -2.75 -0.49
CA GLU A 210 -4.45 -1.45 0.19
C GLU A 210 -4.87 -0.33 -0.77
N ILE A 211 -6.13 0.11 -0.67
CA ILE A 211 -6.61 1.31 -1.36
C ILE A 211 -6.13 2.50 -0.53
N ILE A 212 -5.00 3.10 -0.95
CA ILE A 212 -4.45 4.29 -0.32
C ILE A 212 -4.85 5.49 -1.18
N ILE A 213 -5.65 6.38 -0.60
CA ILE A 213 -6.07 7.62 -1.25
C ILE A 213 -5.34 8.77 -0.56
N ARG A 214 -4.38 9.36 -1.27
CA ARG A 214 -3.70 10.59 -0.85
C ARG A 214 -4.36 11.76 -1.55
N LYS A 215 -4.64 12.86 -0.86
CA LYS A 215 -5.23 14.06 -1.48
C LYS A 215 -4.28 14.59 -2.55
N GLY A 216 -4.79 14.78 -3.76
CA GLY A 216 -4.10 15.45 -4.85
C GLY A 216 -4.47 16.93 -4.88
N ASN A 217 -3.49 17.80 -5.08
CA ASN A 217 -3.74 19.19 -5.44
C ASN A 217 -3.59 19.28 -6.96
N VAL A 218 -4.66 19.68 -7.64
CA VAL A 218 -4.71 19.73 -9.11
C VAL A 218 -5.43 21.01 -9.56
N PRO A 219 -5.18 21.47 -10.81
CA PRO A 219 -5.91 22.61 -11.38
C PRO A 219 -7.42 22.35 -11.50
N GLU A 220 -8.22 23.42 -11.51
CA GLU A 220 -9.68 23.34 -11.66
C GLU A 220 -10.10 22.68 -12.99
N THR A 221 -9.34 22.89 -14.06
CA THR A 221 -9.60 22.23 -15.35
C THR A 221 -9.54 20.70 -15.26
N TYR A 222 -8.78 20.15 -14.30
CA TYR A 222 -8.70 18.70 -14.09
C TYR A 222 -9.91 18.18 -13.34
N THR A 223 -10.35 18.91 -12.31
CA THR A 223 -11.54 18.54 -11.52
C THR A 223 -12.81 18.67 -12.37
N GLU A 224 -12.92 19.70 -13.22
CA GLU A 224 -13.99 19.83 -14.20
C GLU A 224 -14.07 18.61 -15.12
N LEU A 225 -12.94 18.19 -15.69
CA LEU A 225 -12.93 17.03 -16.58
C LEU A 225 -13.25 15.72 -15.85
N LEU A 226 -12.81 15.57 -14.59
CA LEU A 226 -13.23 14.42 -13.75
C LEU A 226 -14.75 14.40 -13.53
N ARG A 227 -15.38 15.56 -13.34
CA ARG A 227 -16.85 15.68 -13.25
C ARG A 227 -17.53 15.32 -14.57
N GLU A 228 -16.96 15.70 -15.72
CA GLU A 228 -17.48 15.28 -17.03
C GLU A 228 -17.39 13.74 -17.22
N TYR A 229 -16.29 13.11 -16.81
CA TYR A 229 -16.15 11.65 -16.80
C TYR A 229 -17.22 10.98 -15.92
N GLU A 230 -17.45 11.54 -14.73
CA GLU A 230 -18.49 11.07 -13.81
C GLU A 230 -19.87 11.12 -14.46
N GLN A 231 -20.26 12.28 -15.00
CA GLN A 231 -21.57 12.45 -15.65
C GLN A 231 -21.77 11.49 -16.83
N SER A 232 -20.74 11.32 -17.66
CA SER A 232 -20.77 10.40 -18.80
C SER A 232 -21.04 8.96 -18.34
N LEU A 233 -20.25 8.45 -17.39
CA LEU A 233 -20.42 7.08 -16.89
C LEU A 233 -21.69 6.91 -16.04
N ALA A 234 -22.11 7.91 -15.27
CA ALA A 234 -23.33 7.91 -14.48
C ALA A 234 -24.60 7.77 -15.34
N SER A 235 -24.58 8.40 -16.52
CA SER A 235 -25.67 8.37 -17.49
C SER A 235 -25.67 7.11 -18.38
N TRP A 236 -24.65 6.25 -18.27
CA TRP A 236 -24.52 5.07 -19.11
C TRP A 236 -25.73 4.11 -18.94
N PRO A 237 -26.48 3.79 -20.02
CA PRO A 237 -27.75 3.06 -19.91
C PRO A 237 -27.65 1.69 -19.21
N GLN A 238 -26.55 0.97 -19.46
CA GLN A 238 -26.26 -0.36 -18.90
C GLN A 238 -25.04 -0.34 -17.97
N ILE A 239 -24.94 0.66 -17.09
CA ILE A 239 -23.80 0.81 -16.17
C ILE A 239 -23.56 -0.44 -15.30
N ALA A 240 -24.61 -1.23 -15.04
CA ALA A 240 -24.48 -2.49 -14.32
C ALA A 240 -23.52 -3.47 -15.03
N ASP A 241 -23.55 -3.55 -16.36
CA ASP A 241 -22.67 -4.46 -17.11
C ASP A 241 -21.20 -4.04 -16.99
N LEU A 242 -20.94 -2.74 -16.82
CA LEU A 242 -19.60 -2.21 -16.57
C LEU A 242 -19.04 -2.68 -15.22
N ALA A 243 -19.88 -2.87 -14.20
CA ALA A 243 -19.43 -3.27 -12.87
C ALA A 243 -18.97 -4.75 -12.80
N PHE A 244 -19.45 -5.59 -13.72
CA PHE A 244 -19.24 -7.04 -13.69
C PHE A 244 -18.21 -7.53 -14.71
N GLU A 245 -17.55 -6.63 -15.44
CA GLU A 245 -16.54 -6.96 -16.44
C GLU A 245 -15.17 -6.39 -16.03
N GLY A 246 -14.10 -7.14 -16.30
CA GLY A 246 -12.78 -6.87 -15.70
C GLY A 246 -12.15 -5.53 -16.11
N LEU A 247 -12.28 -5.15 -17.38
CA LEU A 247 -11.74 -3.89 -17.90
C LEU A 247 -12.55 -2.69 -17.40
N THR A 248 -13.87 -2.75 -17.57
CA THR A 248 -14.81 -1.67 -17.27
C THR A 248 -14.95 -1.44 -15.77
N SER A 249 -14.99 -2.49 -14.94
CA SER A 249 -14.96 -2.35 -13.48
C SER A 249 -13.68 -1.66 -13.02
N GLY A 250 -12.53 -1.98 -13.63
CA GLY A 250 -11.27 -1.29 -13.37
C GLY A 250 -11.29 0.20 -13.70
N LEU A 251 -12.03 0.60 -14.74
CA LEU A 251 -12.26 2.00 -15.09
C LEU A 251 -13.15 2.70 -14.05
N LEU A 252 -14.27 2.08 -13.65
CA LEU A 252 -15.16 2.63 -12.62
C LEU A 252 -14.44 2.83 -11.28
N GLN A 253 -13.62 1.85 -10.87
CA GLN A 253 -12.74 1.93 -9.69
C GLN A 253 -11.78 3.12 -9.81
N SER A 254 -11.17 3.31 -10.99
CA SER A 254 -10.22 4.40 -11.22
C SER A 254 -10.90 5.76 -11.11
N LEU A 255 -12.15 5.89 -11.57
CA LEU A 255 -12.92 7.12 -11.47
C LEU A 255 -13.29 7.48 -10.02
N VAL A 256 -13.86 6.56 -9.24
CA VAL A 256 -14.22 6.87 -7.84
C VAL A 256 -13.00 7.23 -6.99
N ILE A 257 -11.87 6.56 -7.23
CA ILE A 257 -10.60 6.88 -6.57
C ILE A 257 -10.09 8.26 -7.01
N ALA A 258 -10.15 8.57 -8.30
CA ALA A 258 -9.71 9.86 -8.84
C ALA A 258 -10.53 11.02 -8.30
N LEU A 259 -11.87 10.89 -8.27
CA LEU A 259 -12.76 11.91 -7.70
C LEU A 259 -12.45 12.16 -6.22
N LYS A 260 -12.35 11.09 -5.41
CA LYS A 260 -12.02 11.23 -3.98
C LYS A 260 -10.64 11.86 -3.76
N ARG A 261 -9.65 11.44 -4.55
CA ARG A 261 -8.28 11.96 -4.47
C ARG A 261 -8.24 13.46 -4.80
N ALA A 262 -8.94 13.89 -5.85
CA ALA A 262 -8.99 15.28 -6.28
C ALA A 262 -9.81 16.19 -5.33
N GLY A 263 -10.55 15.60 -4.39
CA GLY A 263 -11.40 16.33 -3.45
C GLY A 263 -12.84 16.55 -3.94
N GLU A 264 -13.20 16.01 -5.11
CA GLU A 264 -14.52 16.05 -5.74
C GLU A 264 -15.52 15.11 -5.02
N THR A 265 -15.74 15.38 -3.74
CA THR A 265 -16.51 14.48 -2.86
C THR A 265 -17.98 14.42 -3.25
N GLU A 266 -18.59 15.53 -3.67
CA GLU A 266 -20.00 15.57 -4.09
C GLU A 266 -20.24 14.71 -5.34
N SER A 267 -19.39 14.84 -6.37
CA SER A 267 -19.47 14.01 -7.57
C SER A 267 -19.13 12.55 -7.29
N CYS A 268 -18.13 12.29 -6.43
CA CYS A 268 -17.83 10.93 -5.97
C CYS A 268 -19.06 10.28 -5.32
N ASP A 269 -19.72 11.00 -4.41
CA ASP A 269 -20.89 10.51 -3.69
C ASP A 269 -22.12 10.38 -4.61
N HIS A 270 -22.33 11.32 -5.53
CA HIS A 270 -23.37 11.22 -6.56
C HIS A 270 -23.20 9.95 -7.39
N PHE A 271 -21.98 9.68 -7.85
CA PHE A 271 -21.69 8.48 -8.63
C PHE A 271 -21.92 7.21 -7.82
N ILE A 272 -21.40 7.15 -6.58
CA ILE A 272 -21.58 5.99 -5.69
C ILE A 272 -23.06 5.73 -5.41
N LYS A 273 -23.89 6.75 -5.22
CA LYS A 273 -25.36 6.57 -5.07
C LYS A 273 -25.98 5.86 -6.27
N ILE A 274 -25.62 6.27 -7.49
CA ILE A 274 -26.09 5.63 -8.72
C ILE A 274 -25.61 4.17 -8.79
N LEU A 275 -24.36 3.92 -8.43
CA LEU A 275 -23.76 2.58 -8.45
C LEU A 275 -24.41 1.64 -7.43
N ILE A 276 -24.76 2.12 -6.23
CA ILE A 276 -25.51 1.34 -5.24
C ILE A 276 -26.84 0.87 -5.82
N GLU A 277 -27.64 1.79 -6.36
CA GLU A 277 -28.97 1.48 -6.87
C GLU A 277 -28.94 0.62 -8.15
N LYS A 278 -28.02 0.92 -9.09
CA LYS A 278 -27.99 0.25 -10.40
C LYS A 278 -27.11 -1.00 -10.45
N CYS A 279 -26.02 -1.06 -9.68
CA CYS A 279 -25.00 -2.11 -9.81
C CYS A 279 -24.94 -3.06 -8.61
N PHE A 280 -25.36 -2.65 -7.42
CA PHE A 280 -25.13 -3.45 -6.21
C PHE A 280 -26.41 -4.03 -5.60
N LYS A 281 -27.42 -3.21 -5.32
CA LYS A 281 -28.60 -3.58 -4.51
C LYS A 281 -29.31 -4.85 -5.02
N LYS A 282 -29.75 -4.85 -6.28
CA LYS A 282 -30.41 -6.01 -6.91
C LYS A 282 -29.54 -7.28 -6.89
N TYR A 283 -28.27 -7.15 -7.27
CA TYR A 283 -27.34 -8.28 -7.36
C TYR A 283 -26.89 -8.79 -5.97
N ALA A 284 -26.97 -7.95 -4.95
CA ALA A 284 -26.75 -8.36 -3.56
C ALA A 284 -27.92 -9.18 -3.04
N GLU A 285 -29.16 -8.86 -3.44
CA GLU A 285 -30.38 -9.59 -3.07
C GLU A 285 -30.40 -11.02 -3.64
N ASP A 286 -30.07 -11.19 -4.92
CA ASP A 286 -29.99 -12.52 -5.56
C ASP A 286 -28.66 -13.27 -5.29
N GLY A 287 -27.67 -12.57 -4.71
CA GLY A 287 -26.39 -13.12 -4.31
C GLY A 287 -25.30 -13.12 -5.40
N SER A 288 -25.65 -12.80 -6.65
CA SER A 288 -24.72 -12.80 -7.79
C SER A 288 -23.59 -11.76 -7.64
N LEU A 289 -23.83 -10.68 -6.88
CA LEU A 289 -22.80 -9.69 -6.54
C LEU A 289 -21.59 -10.36 -5.89
N PHE A 290 -21.82 -11.27 -4.94
CA PHE A 290 -20.78 -11.91 -4.14
C PHE A 290 -19.96 -12.94 -4.92
N GLU A 291 -20.47 -13.37 -6.08
CA GLU A 291 -19.80 -14.32 -6.97
C GLU A 291 -18.90 -13.65 -8.01
N SER A 292 -18.97 -12.32 -8.17
CA SER A 292 -18.16 -11.56 -9.13
C SER A 292 -16.93 -10.93 -8.47
N ASP A 293 -15.72 -11.36 -8.86
CA ASP A 293 -14.49 -10.73 -8.35
C ASP A 293 -14.41 -9.25 -8.72
N TYR A 294 -14.88 -8.91 -9.93
CA TYR A 294 -14.85 -7.54 -10.44
C TYR A 294 -15.81 -6.62 -9.70
N ALA A 295 -17.03 -7.07 -9.43
CA ALA A 295 -18.01 -6.27 -8.71
C ALA A 295 -17.63 -6.11 -7.22
N MET A 296 -17.05 -7.15 -6.59
CA MET A 296 -16.56 -7.04 -5.21
C MET A 296 -15.40 -6.07 -5.08
N HIS A 297 -14.40 -6.12 -5.98
CA HIS A 297 -13.30 -5.15 -5.98
C HIS A 297 -13.77 -3.71 -6.27
N PHE A 298 -14.83 -3.57 -7.04
CA PHE A 298 -15.45 -2.28 -7.25
C PHE A 298 -16.16 -1.76 -6.00
N MET A 299 -16.97 -2.59 -5.34
CA MET A 299 -17.59 -2.25 -4.05
C MET A 299 -16.54 -1.89 -2.99
N ASP A 300 -15.41 -2.59 -2.96
CA ASP A 300 -14.27 -2.26 -2.09
C ASP A 300 -13.76 -0.83 -2.31
N SER A 301 -13.69 -0.40 -3.57
CA SER A 301 -13.29 0.97 -3.94
C SER A 301 -14.34 1.99 -3.51
N CYS A 302 -15.63 1.70 -3.72
CA CYS A 302 -16.71 2.56 -3.24
C CYS A 302 -16.69 2.73 -1.72
N LEU A 303 -16.49 1.67 -0.94
CA LEU A 303 -16.37 1.76 0.53
C LEU A 303 -15.18 2.61 0.97
N ALA A 304 -14.09 2.61 0.20
CA ALA A 304 -12.90 3.41 0.51
C ALA A 304 -13.04 4.90 0.17
N THR A 305 -13.93 5.25 -0.77
CA THR A 305 -14.07 6.61 -1.29
C THR A 305 -15.33 7.33 -0.80
N ALA A 306 -16.37 6.58 -0.45
CA ALA A 306 -17.69 7.07 -0.02
C ALA A 306 -17.65 7.95 1.24
N SER A 307 -18.63 8.85 1.36
CA SER A 307 -18.97 9.49 2.63
C SER A 307 -19.57 8.51 3.65
N PRO A 308 -19.54 8.86 4.96
CA PRO A 308 -20.14 8.06 6.04
C PRO A 308 -21.54 7.54 5.75
N ASP A 309 -22.46 8.40 5.32
CA ASP A 309 -23.86 8.06 5.04
C ASP A 309 -23.99 7.02 3.92
N LEU A 310 -23.09 7.07 2.93
CA LEU A 310 -23.08 6.12 1.83
C LEU A 310 -22.46 4.78 2.21
N ILE A 311 -21.47 4.76 3.11
CA ILE A 311 -20.98 3.51 3.70
C ILE A 311 -22.10 2.82 4.46
N GLU A 312 -22.87 3.56 5.26
CA GLU A 312 -24.07 3.01 5.90
C GLU A 312 -25.07 2.51 4.85
N THR A 313 -25.36 3.29 3.81
CA THR A 313 -26.28 2.86 2.74
C THR A 313 -25.83 1.56 2.07
N ILE A 314 -24.54 1.40 1.75
CA ILE A 314 -23.98 0.16 1.20
C ILE A 314 -24.20 -1.01 2.18
N TYR A 315 -23.93 -0.79 3.47
CA TYR A 315 -24.18 -1.82 4.47
C TYR A 315 -25.66 -2.21 4.52
N ARG A 316 -26.56 -1.25 4.66
CA ARG A 316 -28.02 -1.45 4.78
C ARG A 316 -28.59 -2.17 3.55
N SER A 317 -28.21 -1.75 2.36
CA SER A 317 -28.79 -2.25 1.11
C SER A 317 -28.15 -3.54 0.62
N CYS A 318 -26.86 -3.78 0.89
CA CYS A 318 -26.13 -4.88 0.27
C CYS A 318 -25.69 -5.96 1.27
N LEU A 319 -25.26 -5.58 2.48
CA LEU A 319 -24.45 -6.44 3.35
C LEU A 319 -25.15 -6.87 4.65
N LYS A 320 -26.09 -6.08 5.15
CA LYS A 320 -26.82 -6.34 6.40
C LYS A 320 -27.47 -7.72 6.37
N ASP A 321 -27.39 -8.42 7.50
CA ASP A 321 -27.88 -9.79 7.73
C ASP A 321 -27.11 -10.90 6.96
N LYS A 322 -26.09 -10.52 6.17
CA LYS A 322 -25.25 -11.44 5.37
C LYS A 322 -23.82 -11.52 5.88
N LEU A 323 -23.32 -10.59 6.70
CA LEU A 323 -21.94 -10.52 7.17
C LEU A 323 -21.46 -11.85 7.76
N LYS A 324 -22.30 -12.54 8.54
CA LYS A 324 -21.99 -13.86 9.12
C LYS A 324 -21.56 -14.91 8.10
N LYS A 325 -22.08 -14.84 6.86
CA LYS A 325 -21.67 -15.71 5.75
C LYS A 325 -20.47 -15.11 5.00
N LEU A 326 -20.52 -13.80 4.75
CA LEU A 326 -19.52 -13.08 3.94
C LEU A 326 -18.13 -13.08 4.56
N VAL A 327 -18.00 -13.09 5.90
CA VAL A 327 -16.71 -13.21 6.60
C VAL A 327 -15.94 -14.50 6.25
N THR A 328 -16.64 -15.52 5.78
CA THR A 328 -16.08 -16.81 5.35
C THR A 328 -16.19 -17.03 3.84
N HIS A 329 -16.63 -16.03 3.08
CA HIS A 329 -16.74 -16.11 1.63
C HIS A 329 -15.39 -15.87 0.98
N SER A 330 -15.01 -16.66 -0.04
CA SER A 330 -13.70 -16.57 -0.70
C SER A 330 -13.44 -15.20 -1.34
N LYS A 331 -14.49 -14.53 -1.82
CA LYS A 331 -14.42 -13.21 -2.46
C LYS A 331 -14.86 -12.07 -1.53
N ALA A 332 -16.00 -12.23 -0.86
CA ALA A 332 -16.64 -11.13 -0.13
C ALA A 332 -16.01 -10.82 1.23
N ASN A 333 -15.12 -11.68 1.75
CA ASN A 333 -14.40 -11.40 2.99
C ASN A 333 -13.55 -10.11 2.90
N PHE A 334 -13.07 -9.73 1.70
CA PHE A 334 -12.32 -8.49 1.50
C PHE A 334 -13.21 -7.26 1.65
N THR A 335 -14.44 -7.32 1.17
CA THR A 335 -15.43 -6.25 1.35
C THR A 335 -15.86 -6.10 2.79
N VAL A 336 -15.99 -7.19 3.54
CA VAL A 336 -16.19 -7.09 5.00
C VAL A 336 -14.99 -6.42 5.67
N GLN A 337 -13.75 -6.72 5.25
CA GLN A 337 -12.57 -6.01 5.74
C GLN A 337 -12.62 -4.52 5.41
N ARG A 338 -12.98 -4.14 4.17
CA ARG A 338 -13.14 -2.73 3.77
C ARG A 338 -14.21 -2.03 4.59
N LEU A 339 -15.35 -2.68 4.83
CA LEU A 339 -16.42 -2.13 5.66
C LEU A 339 -15.91 -1.77 7.05
N PHE A 340 -15.17 -2.67 7.72
CA PHE A 340 -14.56 -2.36 9.02
C PHE A 340 -13.43 -1.32 8.92
N ASP A 341 -12.60 -1.40 7.88
CA ASP A 341 -11.48 -0.47 7.68
C ASP A 341 -11.95 0.97 7.49
N PHE A 342 -13.10 1.18 6.83
CA PHE A 342 -13.68 2.51 6.56
C PHE A 342 -14.93 2.85 7.37
N CYS A 343 -15.34 1.98 8.31
CA CYS A 343 -16.52 2.21 9.14
C CYS A 343 -16.44 3.58 9.83
N PRO A 344 -17.46 4.46 9.63
CA PRO A 344 -17.39 5.87 9.99
C PRO A 344 -17.54 6.13 11.49
N ASP A 345 -18.42 5.37 12.16
CA ASP A 345 -18.80 5.61 13.54
C ASP A 345 -18.93 4.32 14.36
N LYS A 346 -19.09 4.50 15.66
CA LYS A 346 -19.12 3.39 16.63
C LYS A 346 -20.44 2.63 16.61
N GLU A 347 -21.54 3.26 16.21
CA GLU A 347 -22.87 2.68 16.12
C GLU A 347 -22.95 1.67 14.98
N LEU A 348 -22.56 2.06 13.76
CA LEU A 348 -22.48 1.16 12.62
C LEU A 348 -21.47 0.04 12.85
N MET A 349 -20.29 0.37 13.41
CA MET A 349 -19.28 -0.63 13.73
C MET A 349 -19.81 -1.66 14.74
N ALA A 350 -20.52 -1.21 15.77
CA ALA A 350 -21.13 -2.08 16.76
C ALA A 350 -22.11 -3.06 16.11
N GLU A 351 -22.99 -2.56 15.23
CA GLU A 351 -23.97 -3.39 14.54
C GLU A 351 -23.30 -4.43 13.64
N CYS A 352 -22.34 -4.01 12.81
CA CYS A 352 -21.59 -4.92 11.94
C CYS A 352 -20.84 -5.99 12.75
N LEU A 353 -20.26 -5.59 13.88
CA LEU A 353 -19.49 -6.50 14.73
C LEU A 353 -20.40 -7.49 15.47
N ASP A 354 -21.55 -7.05 15.96
CA ASP A 354 -22.51 -7.91 16.65
C ASP A 354 -23.06 -8.97 15.68
N GLU A 355 -23.36 -8.60 14.43
CA GLU A 355 -23.79 -9.58 13.40
C GLU A 355 -22.76 -10.71 13.20
N VAL A 356 -21.46 -10.38 13.29
CA VAL A 356 -20.37 -11.36 13.16
C VAL A 356 -20.14 -12.12 14.46
N ILE A 357 -20.06 -11.45 15.62
CA ILE A 357 -19.60 -12.03 16.89
C ILE A 357 -20.72 -12.72 17.68
N GLU A 358 -21.99 -12.39 17.50
CA GLU A 358 -23.10 -13.05 18.20
C GLU A 358 -23.32 -14.49 17.76
N THR A 359 -22.81 -14.87 16.59
CA THR A 359 -22.87 -16.25 16.13
C THR A 359 -21.78 -17.08 16.82
N GLU A 360 -22.18 -18.12 17.58
CA GLU A 360 -21.28 -18.91 18.44
C GLU A 360 -20.08 -19.54 17.71
N ASP A 361 -20.15 -19.73 16.39
CA ASP A 361 -19.11 -20.38 15.59
C ASP A 361 -18.43 -19.49 14.54
N ALA A 362 -18.84 -18.22 14.39
CA ALA A 362 -18.32 -17.36 13.31
C ALA A 362 -16.81 -17.10 13.46
N MET A 363 -16.34 -16.79 14.67
CA MET A 363 -14.91 -16.58 14.94
C MET A 363 -14.11 -17.86 14.62
N GLU A 364 -14.62 -19.03 14.99
CA GLU A 364 -13.96 -20.31 14.69
C GLU A 364 -13.92 -20.58 13.18
N LYS A 365 -15.02 -20.28 12.46
CA LYS A 365 -15.08 -20.43 11.00
C LYS A 365 -14.11 -19.50 10.28
N ILE A 366 -14.00 -18.24 10.69
CA ILE A 366 -13.01 -17.29 10.12
C ILE A 366 -11.58 -17.82 10.34
N PHE A 367 -11.31 -18.41 11.51
CA PHE A 367 -10.01 -19.00 11.79
C PHE A 367 -9.74 -20.21 10.90
N LYS A 368 -10.72 -21.12 10.76
CA LYS A 368 -10.62 -22.32 9.91
C LYS A 368 -10.52 -21.98 8.43
N SER A 369 -11.15 -20.91 7.97
CA SER A 369 -11.05 -20.46 6.57
C SER A 369 -9.72 -19.77 6.25
N GLY A 370 -8.98 -19.33 7.28
CA GLY A 370 -7.71 -18.63 7.12
C GLY A 370 -7.85 -17.16 6.70
N TYR A 371 -9.06 -16.59 6.71
CA TYR A 371 -9.33 -15.19 6.37
C TYR A 371 -9.04 -14.25 7.54
N PHE A 372 -7.82 -14.34 8.07
CA PHE A 372 -7.37 -13.59 9.24
C PHE A 372 -7.39 -12.06 9.04
N GLY A 373 -7.45 -11.59 7.80
CA GLY A 373 -7.65 -10.19 7.47
C GLY A 373 -8.93 -9.61 8.10
N VAL A 374 -10.01 -10.40 8.16
CA VAL A 374 -11.26 -9.99 8.81
C VAL A 374 -11.05 -9.65 10.29
N PHE A 375 -10.30 -10.48 11.03
CA PHE A 375 -9.93 -10.18 12.42
C PHE A 375 -9.11 -8.90 12.53
N SER A 376 -8.15 -8.72 11.62
CA SER A 376 -7.29 -7.54 11.61
C SER A 376 -8.12 -6.26 11.41
N SER A 377 -9.05 -6.24 10.45
CA SER A 377 -9.90 -5.09 10.20
C SER A 377 -10.87 -4.81 11.36
N MET A 378 -11.50 -5.85 11.93
CA MET A 378 -12.33 -5.71 13.14
C MET A 378 -11.54 -5.13 14.32
N ALA A 379 -10.33 -5.64 14.59
CA ALA A 379 -9.48 -5.15 15.68
C ALA A 379 -9.06 -3.70 15.46
N LYS A 380 -8.69 -3.33 14.22
CA LYS A 380 -8.35 -1.95 13.85
C LYS A 380 -9.54 -1.01 14.01
N ALA A 381 -10.74 -1.42 13.61
CA ALA A 381 -11.97 -0.64 13.80
C ALA A 381 -12.28 -0.42 15.29
N CYS A 382 -12.20 -1.47 16.11
CA CYS A 382 -12.37 -1.38 17.57
C CYS A 382 -11.34 -0.44 18.22
N LYS A 383 -10.09 -0.45 17.74
CA LYS A 383 -9.05 0.49 18.18
C LYS A 383 -9.41 1.92 17.76
N ARG A 384 -9.66 2.14 16.46
CA ARG A 384 -9.90 3.46 15.86
C ARG A 384 -11.08 4.18 16.50
N LEU A 385 -12.18 3.46 16.74
CA LEU A 385 -13.43 4.03 17.25
C LEU A 385 -13.59 3.89 18.77
N GLY A 386 -12.62 3.30 19.47
CA GLY A 386 -12.66 3.17 20.92
C GLY A 386 -13.84 2.34 21.47
N HIS A 387 -14.46 1.48 20.65
CA HIS A 387 -15.72 0.81 20.98
C HIS A 387 -15.66 -0.71 20.75
N LYS A 388 -16.55 -1.48 21.41
CA LYS A 388 -16.61 -2.98 21.41
C LYS A 388 -15.31 -3.75 21.70
N GLN A 389 -14.24 -3.08 22.13
CA GLN A 389 -12.91 -3.66 22.43
C GLN A 389 -12.97 -4.86 23.39
N GLY A 390 -13.79 -4.78 24.44
CA GLY A 390 -13.94 -5.85 25.43
C GLY A 390 -14.61 -7.12 24.88
N VAL A 391 -15.58 -6.96 23.98
CA VAL A 391 -16.29 -8.07 23.33
C VAL A 391 -15.35 -8.82 22.39
N PHE A 392 -14.61 -8.07 21.57
CA PHE A 392 -13.60 -8.62 20.67
C PHE A 392 -12.53 -9.45 21.41
N LEU A 393 -12.05 -8.94 22.55
CA LEU A 393 -11.09 -9.63 23.43
C LEU A 393 -11.62 -10.95 24.02
N LEU A 394 -12.93 -11.06 24.24
CA LEU A 394 -13.53 -12.20 24.95
C LEU A 394 -13.83 -13.39 24.04
N LYS A 395 -14.32 -13.13 22.81
CA LYS A 395 -14.77 -14.18 21.89
C LYS A 395 -13.69 -14.69 20.92
N GLY A 396 -12.51 -14.06 20.86
CA GLY A 396 -11.39 -14.49 20.02
C GLY A 396 -10.54 -15.65 20.57
N LYS A 397 -11.08 -16.50 21.44
CA LYS A 397 -10.31 -17.59 22.08
C LYS A 397 -10.27 -18.84 21.20
N GLN A 398 -9.08 -19.43 21.04
CA GLN A 398 -8.93 -20.80 20.55
C GLN A 398 -7.88 -21.55 21.38
N LYS A 399 -8.00 -22.87 21.45
CA LYS A 399 -6.98 -23.74 22.04
C LYS A 399 -5.70 -23.70 21.18
N PRO A 400 -4.50 -23.63 21.79
CA PRO A 400 -3.25 -23.67 21.05
C PRO A 400 -3.10 -24.98 20.28
N ASN A 401 -2.56 -24.89 19.07
CA ASN A 401 -2.27 -26.06 18.24
C ASN A 401 -0.92 -26.66 18.69
N GLU A 402 -0.87 -27.96 18.96
CA GLU A 402 0.29 -28.67 19.55
C GLU A 402 1.50 -28.81 18.60
N SER A 403 1.46 -28.21 17.40
CA SER A 403 2.52 -28.33 16.41
C SER A 403 3.70 -27.38 16.72
N ASN A 404 4.85 -27.97 17.00
CA ASN A 404 6.14 -27.37 17.40
C ASN A 404 6.83 -26.42 16.39
N ARG A 405 6.09 -25.66 15.57
CA ARG A 405 6.66 -24.60 14.72
C ARG A 405 6.02 -23.25 15.02
N TYR A 406 6.75 -22.40 15.74
CA TYR A 406 6.42 -20.99 15.95
C TYR A 406 6.55 -20.22 14.63
N ILE A 407 5.50 -20.25 13.81
CA ILE A 407 5.39 -19.39 12.62
C ILE A 407 4.51 -18.20 12.98
N VAL A 408 5.09 -17.00 12.99
CA VAL A 408 4.33 -15.78 13.26
C VAL A 408 3.49 -15.44 12.03
N ASN A 409 2.16 -15.36 12.22
CA ASN A 409 1.23 -14.91 11.20
C ASN A 409 1.19 -13.37 11.15
N LEU A 410 1.15 -12.79 9.94
CA LEU A 410 1.11 -11.33 9.76
C LEU A 410 -0.14 -10.71 10.40
N HIS A 411 -1.32 -11.22 10.05
CA HIS A 411 -2.58 -10.71 10.56
C HIS A 411 -2.71 -10.96 12.05
N GLY A 412 -2.24 -12.11 12.55
CA GLY A 412 -2.15 -12.38 13.98
C GLY A 412 -1.33 -11.32 14.72
N SER A 413 -0.16 -10.96 14.19
CA SER A 413 0.65 -9.87 14.75
C SER A 413 -0.08 -8.52 14.72
N LEU A 414 -0.70 -8.16 13.59
CA LEU A 414 -1.45 -6.90 13.45
C LEU A 414 -2.64 -6.80 14.42
N VAL A 415 -3.33 -7.92 14.65
CA VAL A 415 -4.43 -8.02 15.63
C VAL A 415 -3.90 -7.76 17.05
N ILE A 416 -2.80 -8.42 17.46
CA ILE A 416 -2.20 -8.21 18.78
C ILE A 416 -1.72 -6.76 18.96
N GLN A 417 -1.06 -6.19 17.93
CA GLN A 417 -0.66 -4.78 17.94
C GLN A 417 -1.87 -3.85 18.15
N ALA A 418 -2.98 -4.07 17.44
CA ALA A 418 -4.19 -3.28 17.62
C ALA A 418 -4.77 -3.42 19.04
N MET A 419 -4.84 -4.65 19.56
CA MET A 419 -5.40 -4.94 20.88
C MET A 419 -4.56 -4.37 22.03
N LEU A 420 -3.23 -4.24 21.86
CA LEU A 420 -2.36 -3.59 22.85
C LEU A 420 -2.67 -2.09 23.02
N HIS A 421 -3.29 -1.47 22.02
CA HIS A 421 -3.77 -0.09 22.07
C HIS A 421 -5.27 0.03 22.39
N PHE A 422 -5.92 -1.04 22.85
CA PHE A 422 -7.26 -0.92 23.43
C PHE A 422 -7.18 -0.24 24.80
N ASN A 423 -8.28 0.37 25.24
CA ASN A 423 -8.35 1.11 26.50
C ASN A 423 -8.09 0.21 27.72
N LYS A 424 -8.38 -1.10 27.59
CA LYS A 424 -8.18 -2.11 28.64
C LYS A 424 -7.49 -3.37 28.08
N PRO A 425 -6.18 -3.31 27.76
CA PRO A 425 -5.48 -4.38 27.03
C PRO A 425 -4.97 -5.51 27.95
N ILE A 426 -5.33 -5.50 29.24
CA ILE A 426 -4.69 -6.31 30.30
C ILE A 426 -4.67 -7.81 30.01
N LYS A 427 -5.68 -8.34 29.31
CA LYS A 427 -5.72 -9.77 28.93
C LYS A 427 -4.61 -10.14 27.95
N VAL A 428 -4.39 -9.32 26.93
CA VAL A 428 -3.31 -9.53 25.94
C VAL A 428 -1.95 -9.29 26.59
N VAL A 429 -1.86 -8.25 27.43
CA VAL A 429 -0.65 -7.95 28.20
C VAL A 429 -0.23 -9.14 29.07
N ASN A 430 -1.18 -9.73 29.81
CA ASN A 430 -0.88 -10.90 30.65
C ASN A 430 -0.55 -12.13 29.81
N SER A 431 -1.26 -12.37 28.70
CA SER A 431 -0.95 -13.49 27.78
C SER A 431 0.50 -13.44 27.28
N LEU A 432 0.98 -12.27 26.85
CA LEU A 432 2.39 -12.07 26.46
C LEU A 432 3.35 -12.23 27.65
N LEU A 433 2.97 -11.74 28.83
CA LEU A 433 3.76 -11.90 30.06
C LEU A 433 3.75 -13.33 30.61
N ASP A 434 2.89 -14.22 30.12
CA ASP A 434 2.84 -15.64 30.51
C ASP A 434 3.74 -16.50 29.61
N MET A 435 4.00 -16.09 28.36
CA MET A 435 4.96 -16.75 27.45
C MET A 435 6.36 -16.86 28.05
N ASN A 436 7.11 -17.93 27.76
CA ASN A 436 8.46 -18.08 28.28
C ASN A 436 9.46 -17.13 27.57
N PRO A 437 10.63 -16.83 28.18
CA PRO A 437 11.60 -15.89 27.62
C PRO A 437 12.09 -16.25 26.22
N GLN A 438 12.29 -17.55 25.94
CA GLN A 438 12.77 -18.03 24.64
C GLN A 438 11.72 -17.84 23.54
N GLU A 439 10.44 -18.09 23.84
CA GLU A 439 9.34 -17.83 22.93
C GLU A 439 9.21 -16.33 22.61
N LEU A 440 9.35 -15.47 23.61
CA LEU A 440 9.36 -14.02 23.42
C LEU A 440 10.54 -13.57 22.57
N GLN A 441 11.73 -14.14 22.80
CA GLN A 441 12.92 -13.86 22.01
C GLN A 441 12.72 -14.23 20.53
N VAL A 442 12.15 -15.41 20.24
CA VAL A 442 11.82 -15.85 18.88
C VAL A 442 10.79 -14.91 18.26
N LEU A 443 9.71 -14.58 18.99
CA LEU A 443 8.65 -13.69 18.53
C LEU A 443 9.19 -12.30 18.18
N PHE A 444 10.01 -11.71 19.04
CA PHE A 444 10.55 -10.36 18.85
C PHE A 444 11.72 -10.31 17.86
N CYS A 445 12.28 -11.45 17.47
CA CYS A 445 13.23 -11.56 16.35
C CYS A 445 12.56 -11.78 15.00
N ASP A 446 11.25 -12.04 14.94
CA ASP A 446 10.53 -12.25 13.69
C ASP A 446 10.18 -10.91 13.00
N PRO A 447 10.25 -10.81 11.65
CA PRO A 447 9.90 -9.59 10.91
C PRO A 447 8.51 -9.02 11.20
N LYS A 448 7.54 -9.88 11.55
CA LYS A 448 6.16 -9.52 11.86
C LYS A 448 5.96 -9.42 13.36
N GLY A 449 6.56 -10.35 14.13
CA GLY A 449 6.41 -10.44 15.57
C GLY A 449 7.13 -9.33 16.35
N SER A 450 8.27 -8.85 15.86
CA SER A 450 9.02 -7.71 16.42
C SER A 450 8.15 -6.48 16.69
N ARG A 451 7.19 -6.20 15.82
CA ARG A 451 6.25 -5.07 15.93
C ARG A 451 5.29 -5.17 17.12
N ILE A 452 5.13 -6.36 17.71
CA ILE A 452 4.34 -6.53 18.93
C ILE A 452 5.05 -5.88 20.12
N LEU A 453 6.39 -5.97 20.20
CA LEU A 453 7.12 -5.32 21.29
C LEU A 453 7.08 -3.80 21.15
N ASP A 454 7.18 -3.29 19.91
CA ASP A 454 7.02 -1.87 19.59
C ASP A 454 5.67 -1.37 20.16
N ALA A 455 4.55 -2.00 19.75
CA ALA A 455 3.21 -1.64 20.23
C ALA A 455 3.03 -1.83 21.75
N TYR A 456 3.64 -2.86 22.35
CA TYR A 456 3.56 -3.10 23.80
C TYR A 456 4.23 -1.98 24.59
N MET A 457 5.38 -1.52 24.11
CA MET A 457 6.19 -0.51 24.78
C MET A 457 5.62 0.89 24.57
N GLU A 458 5.15 1.20 23.37
CA GLU A 458 4.60 2.51 22.97
C GLU A 458 3.16 2.75 23.46
N SER A 459 2.39 1.71 23.75
CA SER A 459 0.99 1.88 24.15
C SER A 459 0.85 2.63 25.47
N VAL A 460 0.07 3.71 25.44
CA VAL A 460 -0.33 4.49 26.63
C VAL A 460 -1.20 3.68 27.60
N PHE A 461 -1.85 2.62 27.12
CA PHE A 461 -2.74 1.76 27.92
C PHE A 461 -2.00 0.58 28.58
N VAL A 462 -0.74 0.34 28.23
CA VAL A 462 0.12 -0.61 28.92
C VAL A 462 0.81 0.10 30.08
N GLY A 463 0.52 -0.32 31.32
CA GLY A 463 1.08 0.32 32.51
C GLY A 463 2.60 0.11 32.67
N ALA A 464 3.28 1.06 33.32
CA ALA A 464 4.73 1.00 33.57
C ALA A 464 5.18 -0.30 34.24
N LYS A 465 4.44 -0.78 35.26
CA LYS A 465 4.74 -2.06 35.92
C LYS A 465 4.72 -3.27 34.97
N SER A 466 3.84 -3.27 33.96
CA SER A 466 3.79 -4.32 32.95
C SER A 466 5.00 -4.26 32.02
N ARG A 467 5.41 -3.05 31.59
CA ARG A 467 6.67 -2.82 30.86
C ARG A 467 7.88 -3.33 31.64
N GLU A 468 7.98 -2.98 32.92
CA GLU A 468 9.06 -3.46 33.79
C GLU A 468 9.08 -5.00 33.91
N ARG A 469 7.91 -5.62 34.06
CA ARG A 469 7.78 -7.09 34.07
C ARG A 469 8.23 -7.71 32.75
N MET A 470 7.90 -7.10 31.61
CA MET A 470 8.34 -7.56 30.29
C MET A 470 9.87 -7.53 30.17
N ILE A 471 10.50 -6.42 30.56
CA ILE A 471 11.97 -6.31 30.58
C ILE A 471 12.59 -7.35 31.49
N LYS A 472 12.06 -7.52 32.72
CA LYS A 472 12.56 -8.55 33.63
C LYS A 472 12.46 -9.95 33.02
N LYS A 473 11.39 -10.23 32.27
CA LYS A 473 11.18 -11.54 31.62
C LYS A 473 12.11 -11.77 30.42
N LEU A 474 12.49 -10.71 29.71
CA LEU A 474 13.48 -10.75 28.63
C LEU A 474 14.94 -10.84 29.13
N GLY A 475 15.18 -10.76 30.44
CA GLY A 475 16.50 -10.95 31.03
C GLY A 475 17.11 -12.28 30.59
N GLY A 476 18.36 -12.22 30.13
CA GLY A 476 19.10 -13.32 29.55
C GLY A 476 18.99 -13.43 28.02
N MET A 477 18.08 -12.69 27.37
CA MET A 477 17.81 -12.75 25.92
C MET A 477 18.19 -11.46 25.16
N PHE A 478 18.73 -10.43 25.83
CA PHE A 478 18.98 -9.12 25.19
C PHE A 478 20.08 -9.19 24.14
N VAL A 479 21.07 -10.07 24.30
CA VAL A 479 22.14 -10.27 23.32
C VAL A 479 21.58 -10.85 22.03
N GLU A 480 20.75 -11.88 22.14
CA GLU A 480 20.07 -12.55 21.03
C GLU A 480 19.15 -11.58 20.27
N LEU A 481 18.46 -10.69 20.98
CA LEU A 481 17.68 -9.61 20.38
C LEU A 481 18.62 -8.63 19.64
N ALA A 482 19.66 -8.12 20.30
CA ALA A 482 20.54 -7.10 19.76
C ALA A 482 21.28 -7.51 18.48
N VAL A 483 21.64 -8.79 18.34
CA VAL A 483 22.37 -9.29 17.16
C VAL A 483 21.45 -9.65 15.99
N SER A 484 20.13 -9.64 16.19
CA SER A 484 19.11 -9.93 15.17
C SER A 484 18.71 -8.68 14.38
N LYS A 485 18.43 -8.85 13.08
CA LYS A 485 17.94 -7.77 12.21
C LYS A 485 16.67 -7.09 12.73
N HIS A 486 15.74 -7.88 13.27
CA HIS A 486 14.45 -7.39 13.77
C HIS A 486 14.45 -7.22 15.28
N GLY A 487 15.10 -8.15 16.00
CA GLY A 487 15.22 -8.08 17.45
C GLY A 487 15.93 -6.82 17.93
N SER A 488 16.91 -6.31 17.18
CA SER A 488 17.60 -5.06 17.50
C SER A 488 16.64 -3.87 17.53
N ARG A 489 15.65 -3.84 16.63
CA ARG A 489 14.62 -2.78 16.61
C ARG A 489 13.64 -2.91 17.76
N SER A 490 13.22 -4.13 18.09
CA SER A 490 12.40 -4.38 19.28
C SER A 490 13.13 -3.98 20.57
N LEU A 491 14.45 -4.24 20.65
CA LEU A 491 15.27 -3.80 21.78
C LEU A 491 15.39 -2.27 21.86
N GLU A 492 15.46 -1.57 20.73
CA GLU A 492 15.42 -0.10 20.70
C GLU A 492 14.10 0.43 21.28
N ALA A 493 12.95 -0.14 20.89
CA ALA A 493 11.65 0.25 21.45
C ALA A 493 11.57 -0.01 22.96
N ALA A 494 12.04 -1.19 23.40
CA ALA A 494 12.15 -1.52 24.82
C ALA A 494 13.05 -0.55 25.59
N TRP A 495 14.21 -0.19 25.03
CA TRP A 495 15.15 0.77 25.63
C TRP A 495 14.54 2.16 25.81
N ALA A 496 13.81 2.63 24.78
CA ALA A 496 13.17 3.93 24.80
C ALA A 496 12.08 4.02 25.87
N ALA A 497 11.32 2.95 26.10
CA ALA A 497 10.15 2.98 26.98
C ALA A 497 10.44 2.73 28.48
N VAL A 498 11.69 2.45 28.85
CA VAL A 498 12.05 2.03 30.22
C VAL A 498 12.97 3.04 30.90
N ALA A 499 12.88 3.09 32.23
CA ALA A 499 13.69 4.00 33.05
C ALA A 499 15.16 3.54 33.12
N ILE A 500 16.02 4.45 33.56
CA ILE A 500 17.47 4.25 33.64
C ILE A 500 17.85 3.00 34.43
N LYS A 501 17.10 2.66 35.50
CA LYS A 501 17.34 1.44 36.29
C LYS A 501 17.26 0.17 35.46
N GLN A 502 16.27 0.06 34.57
CA GLN A 502 16.12 -1.08 33.68
C GLN A 502 17.16 -1.05 32.55
N ARG A 503 17.46 0.15 32.01
CA ARG A 503 18.54 0.34 31.02
C ARG A 503 19.88 -0.17 31.53
N HIS A 504 20.21 0.11 32.78
CA HIS A 504 21.42 -0.41 33.43
C HIS A 504 21.47 -1.95 33.39
N GLY A 505 20.36 -2.63 33.73
CA GLY A 505 20.29 -4.09 33.68
C GLY A 505 20.52 -4.65 32.27
N ILE A 506 19.91 -4.03 31.26
CA ILE A 506 20.12 -4.39 29.85
C ILE A 506 21.59 -4.18 29.44
N ALA A 507 22.19 -3.05 29.83
CA ALA A 507 23.59 -2.73 29.52
C ALA A 507 24.58 -3.71 30.16
N CYS A 508 24.35 -4.13 31.41
CA CYS A 508 25.14 -5.17 32.08
C CYS A 508 25.18 -6.46 31.26
N GLU A 509 24.01 -6.92 30.81
CA GLU A 509 23.90 -8.16 30.03
C GLU A 509 24.60 -8.05 28.68
N LEU A 510 24.35 -6.97 27.93
CA LEU A 510 25.00 -6.74 26.64
C LEU A 510 26.52 -6.65 26.77
N SER A 511 27.03 -6.02 27.84
CA SER A 511 28.46 -5.91 28.11
C SER A 511 29.11 -7.26 28.43
N SER A 512 28.36 -8.23 28.98
CA SER A 512 28.90 -9.55 29.35
C SER A 512 29.26 -10.42 28.13
N ARG A 513 28.69 -10.13 26.95
CA ARG A 513 28.89 -10.89 25.70
C ARG A 513 29.31 -10.01 24.52
N ASP A 514 30.22 -9.06 24.78
CA ASP A 514 30.68 -8.07 23.79
C ASP A 514 31.19 -8.67 22.47
N GLY A 515 31.93 -9.79 22.54
CA GLY A 515 32.45 -10.46 21.34
C GLY A 515 31.36 -10.89 20.36
N GLN A 516 30.19 -11.33 20.86
CA GLN A 516 29.06 -11.68 20.01
C GLN A 516 28.34 -10.45 19.47
N LEU A 517 28.24 -9.39 20.28
CA LEU A 517 27.59 -8.15 19.91
C LEU A 517 28.35 -7.41 18.79
N THR A 518 29.68 -7.32 18.91
CA THR A 518 30.54 -6.65 17.93
C THR A 518 30.67 -7.40 16.61
N ALA A 519 30.54 -8.73 16.64
CA ALA A 519 30.51 -9.56 15.43
C ALA A 519 29.27 -9.31 14.54
N SER A 520 28.17 -8.82 15.11
CA SER A 520 26.95 -8.51 14.34
C SER A 520 26.92 -7.04 13.91
N PRO A 521 26.54 -6.70 12.66
CA PRO A 521 26.32 -5.30 12.28
C PRO A 521 25.20 -4.66 13.10
N TYR A 522 24.15 -5.40 13.45
CA TYR A 522 23.05 -4.90 14.28
C TYR A 522 23.50 -4.68 15.73
N GLY A 523 24.29 -5.60 16.27
CA GLY A 523 24.85 -5.48 17.60
C GLY A 523 25.78 -4.26 17.74
N ARG A 524 26.61 -3.97 16.73
CA ARG A 524 27.43 -2.74 16.68
C ARG A 524 26.58 -1.47 16.70
N ILE A 525 25.47 -1.45 15.95
CA ILE A 525 24.54 -0.31 15.96
C ILE A 525 23.94 -0.11 17.35
N ILE A 526 23.45 -1.18 17.99
CA ILE A 526 22.91 -1.12 19.36
C ILE A 526 23.97 -0.64 20.35
N SER A 527 25.17 -1.24 20.32
CA SER A 527 26.30 -0.85 21.17
C SER A 527 26.61 0.64 21.07
N SER A 528 26.60 1.19 19.85
CA SER A 528 26.79 2.62 19.61
C SER A 528 25.64 3.45 20.18
N LYS A 529 24.38 3.06 19.93
CA LYS A 529 23.19 3.83 20.35
C LYS A 529 23.04 3.93 21.86
N ILE A 530 23.35 2.86 22.59
CA ILE A 530 23.25 2.84 24.05
C ILE A 530 24.54 3.29 24.74
N ALA A 531 25.56 3.71 23.99
CA ALA A 531 26.88 4.08 24.48
C ALA A 531 27.52 2.98 25.36
N LEU A 532 27.45 1.72 24.91
CA LEU A 532 27.99 0.58 25.65
C LEU A 532 29.50 0.64 25.91
N PRO A 533 30.33 1.25 25.04
CA PRO A 533 31.74 1.49 25.37
C PRO A 533 31.93 2.41 26.58
N LEU A 534 31.13 3.49 26.68
CA LEU A 534 31.15 4.40 27.83
C LEU A 534 30.73 3.69 29.11
N PHE A 535 29.68 2.86 29.04
CA PHE A 535 29.22 2.04 30.16
C PHE A 535 30.33 1.17 30.76
N ARG A 536 31.21 0.61 29.92
CA ARG A 536 32.33 -0.23 30.37
C ARG A 536 33.46 0.56 31.02
N GLN A 537 33.64 1.81 30.61
CA GLN A 537 34.71 2.66 31.11
C GLN A 537 34.30 3.34 32.42
N SER A 538 33.10 3.92 32.45
CA SER A 538 32.59 4.66 33.60
C SER A 538 31.07 4.55 33.66
N LEU A 539 30.59 3.84 34.68
CA LEU A 539 29.16 3.76 34.97
C LEU A 539 28.58 5.15 35.31
N GLU A 540 29.34 5.98 36.02
CA GLU A 540 28.91 7.32 36.42
C GLU A 540 28.68 8.23 35.20
N GLU A 541 29.66 8.31 34.30
CA GLU A 541 29.55 9.11 33.07
C GLU A 541 28.44 8.58 32.17
N TRP A 542 28.27 7.26 32.11
CA TRP A 542 27.19 6.65 31.36
C TRP A 542 25.81 7.00 31.93
N LEU A 543 25.64 6.99 33.25
CA LEU A 543 24.39 7.42 33.90
C LEU A 543 24.09 8.89 33.60
N GLN A 544 25.10 9.77 33.69
CA GLN A 544 24.94 11.19 33.33
C GLN A 544 24.54 11.36 31.86
N PHE A 545 25.16 10.61 30.95
CA PHE A 545 24.81 10.59 29.53
C PHE A 545 23.35 10.15 29.31
N GLN A 546 22.93 9.05 29.94
CA GLN A 546 21.56 8.54 29.80
C GLN A 546 20.50 9.49 30.38
N SER A 547 20.77 10.09 31.55
CA SER A 547 19.90 11.12 32.13
C SER A 547 19.80 12.36 31.23
N GLY A 548 20.89 12.77 30.60
CA GLY A 548 20.90 13.86 29.62
C GLY A 548 20.02 13.57 28.40
N GLN A 549 20.07 12.35 27.87
CA GLN A 549 19.22 11.92 26.74
C GLN A 549 17.74 11.86 27.13
N GLU A 550 17.42 11.39 28.33
CA GLU A 550 16.05 11.35 28.84
C GLU A 550 15.45 12.74 28.97
N LYS A 551 16.16 13.69 29.60
CA LYS A 551 15.72 15.09 29.70
C LYS A 551 15.47 15.72 28.33
N LYS A 552 16.36 15.48 27.36
CA LYS A 552 16.17 15.96 25.98
C LYS A 552 14.88 15.40 25.38
N ARG A 553 14.66 14.09 25.49
CA ARG A 553 13.46 13.44 24.96
C ARG A 553 12.20 13.98 25.60
N ASP A 554 12.18 14.17 26.91
CA ASP A 554 11.01 14.67 27.63
C ASP A 554 10.69 16.12 27.20
N LEU A 555 11.71 16.97 27.05
CA LEU A 555 11.56 18.33 26.49
C LEU A 555 10.98 18.32 25.06
N PHE A 556 11.39 17.38 24.21
CA PHE A 556 10.84 17.25 22.85
C PHE A 556 9.42 16.65 22.83
N ALA A 557 9.08 15.78 23.80
CA ALA A 557 7.74 15.23 23.92
C ALA A 557 6.72 16.31 24.27
N ASP A 558 7.07 17.25 25.14
CA ASP A 558 6.23 18.40 25.50
C ASP A 558 6.00 19.36 24.32
N ILE A 559 6.94 19.44 23.38
CA ILE A 559 6.83 20.28 22.17
C ILE A 559 5.94 19.62 21.10
N ILE A 560 5.93 18.29 21.02
CA ILE A 560 5.24 17.53 19.96
C ILE A 560 3.84 17.05 20.41
N GLY A 561 3.52 17.07 21.72
CA GLY A 561 2.31 16.45 22.26
C GLY A 561 1.35 17.39 23.02
N SER A 562 0.46 18.08 22.30
CA SER A 562 -0.84 18.51 22.86
C SER A 562 -1.97 18.10 21.91
N GLY A 563 -2.38 16.84 22.05
CA GLY A 563 -3.53 16.24 21.40
C GLY A 563 -4.12 15.14 22.27
N THR A 564 -4.22 15.38 23.58
CA THR A 564 -5.07 14.59 24.48
C THR A 564 -6.50 15.12 24.39
N PRO A 565 -7.53 14.25 24.34
CA PRO A 565 -8.91 14.68 24.55
C PRO A 565 -8.97 15.25 25.97
N SER A 566 -9.44 16.50 26.07
CA SER A 566 -9.63 17.21 27.33
C SER A 566 -10.40 16.35 28.34
N ASP A 567 -9.83 16.24 29.53
CA ASP A 567 -10.58 15.90 30.74
C ASP A 567 -11.82 16.80 30.82
N SER A 568 -12.94 16.15 31.12
CA SER A 568 -14.20 16.77 31.49
C SER A 568 -13.98 17.80 32.61
N THR A 569 -14.03 19.08 32.27
CA THR A 569 -14.32 20.12 33.25
C THR A 569 -15.80 20.02 33.61
N GLU A 570 -16.06 19.56 34.83
CA GLU A 570 -17.33 19.71 35.53
C GLU A 570 -17.81 21.16 35.43
N VAL A 571 -18.99 21.35 34.85
CA VAL A 571 -19.74 22.61 34.96
C VAL A 571 -20.43 22.58 36.33
N PRO A 572 -20.18 23.54 37.24
CA PRO A 572 -20.95 23.62 38.47
C PRO A 572 -22.35 24.11 38.13
N VAL A 573 -23.35 23.29 38.43
CA VAL A 573 -24.75 23.70 38.47
C VAL A 573 -24.88 24.77 39.55
N LYS A 574 -25.25 25.98 39.16
CA LYS A 574 -25.86 26.96 40.06
C LYS A 574 -27.38 26.91 39.86
N GLU A 575 -28.05 27.04 41.00
CA GLU A 575 -29.49 26.97 41.27
C GLU A 575 -30.41 27.61 40.22
#